data_AF-G4ZYE3-F1
#
_entry.id   AF-G4ZYE3-F1
#
_cell.length_a   1.000
_cell.length_b   1.000
_cell.length_c   1.000
_cell.angle_alpha   90.00
_cell.angle_beta   90.00
_cell.angle_gamma   90.00
#
_symmetry.space_group_name_H-M   'P 1'
#
loop_
_entity.id
_entity.type
_entity.pdbx_description
1 polymer ?
#
loop_
_entity_poly.entity_id
_entity_poly.type
_entity_poly.pdbx_seq_one_letter_code
_entity_poly.pdbx_strand_id
1 'polypeptide(L)'
;LLGTGSEADPFRIGLTSLQLMERYIVVQNDPDLTTLIHLDCTHGVVKQKYPVFVVGISDCAGGFLPIVYYCASQRRGVDISWCLAFLKRVVFSEIQVRFKPDFVMMDADKAQYNACAAELPETTVLMCWFHVTQNVHKYADENGLDGVSRPLLFRNLYDLHFAPDEDSYMQKRAFVIASWNGASLCVPDSNHIIKTWFLDPRFSKWQAYHTPTGYAATNNPLETYHY
;
A
#
# COMPACT_ATOMS: atom_id res chain seq x y z
N LEU A 1 3.86 8.82 -30.47
CA LEU A 1 2.43 8.98 -30.09
C LEU A 1 2.24 8.33 -28.73
N LEU A 2 1.36 8.86 -27.88
CA LEU A 2 1.22 8.44 -26.48
C LEU A 2 0.62 7.03 -26.32
N GLY A 3 -0.04 6.51 -27.35
CA GLY A 3 -0.79 5.25 -27.34
C GLY A 3 -2.30 5.50 -27.51
N THR A 4 -3.04 4.51 -28.00
CA THR A 4 -4.51 4.57 -28.18
C THR A 4 -5.28 4.35 -26.87
N GLY A 5 -4.60 3.88 -25.82
CA GLY A 5 -5.20 3.54 -24.53
C GLY A 5 -5.75 2.12 -24.45
N SER A 6 -5.76 1.39 -25.56
CA SER A 6 -6.12 -0.02 -25.60
C SER A 6 -5.12 -0.90 -24.83
N GLU A 7 -5.46 -2.15 -24.54
CA GLU A 7 -4.52 -3.08 -23.89
C GLU A 7 -3.27 -3.34 -24.75
N ALA A 8 -3.44 -3.34 -26.08
CA ALA A 8 -2.39 -3.56 -27.07
C ALA A 8 -1.47 -2.35 -27.26
N ASP A 9 -2.00 -1.14 -27.02
CA ASP A 9 -1.25 0.12 -27.18
C ASP A 9 -1.62 1.09 -26.04
N PRO A 10 -1.16 0.80 -24.81
CA PRO A 10 -1.49 1.56 -23.62
C PRO A 10 -0.73 2.90 -23.59
N PHE A 11 -1.34 3.93 -22.99
CA PHE A 11 -0.63 5.18 -22.71
C PHE A 11 -0.33 5.34 -21.22
N ARG A 12 0.74 6.08 -20.92
CA ARG A 12 1.17 6.44 -19.56
C ARG A 12 1.73 7.86 -19.60
N ILE A 13 1.24 8.71 -18.71
CA ILE A 13 1.64 10.11 -18.60
C ILE A 13 1.98 10.36 -17.13
N GLY A 14 3.15 10.93 -16.87
CA GLY A 14 3.56 11.38 -15.53
C GLY A 14 3.67 12.90 -15.50
N LEU A 15 3.19 13.52 -14.43
CA LEU A 15 3.27 14.95 -14.17
C LEU A 15 3.91 15.19 -12.79
N THR A 16 5.04 15.88 -12.79
CA THR A 16 5.77 16.32 -11.58
C THR A 16 6.36 17.71 -11.82
N SER A 17 6.99 18.28 -10.80
CA SER A 17 7.80 19.49 -10.93
C SER A 17 9.07 19.36 -10.10
N LEU A 18 10.09 20.16 -10.44
CA LEU A 18 11.34 20.22 -9.67
C LEU A 18 11.08 20.45 -8.18
N GLN A 19 10.17 21.38 -7.85
CA GLN A 19 9.83 21.66 -6.46
C GLN A 19 9.25 20.45 -5.71
N LEU A 20 8.40 19.64 -6.36
CA LEU A 20 7.83 18.44 -5.71
C LEU A 20 8.91 17.38 -5.46
N MET A 21 9.82 17.19 -6.42
CA MET A 21 10.92 16.25 -6.29
C MET A 21 11.95 16.72 -5.25
N GLU A 22 12.29 18.01 -5.21
CA GLU A 22 13.20 18.58 -4.21
C GLU A 22 12.70 18.36 -2.78
N ARG A 23 11.39 18.48 -2.54
CA ARG A 23 10.80 18.20 -1.21
C ARG A 23 11.03 16.75 -0.78
N TYR A 24 10.92 15.78 -1.68
CA TYR A 24 11.27 14.40 -1.40
C TYR A 24 12.77 14.23 -1.08
N ILE A 25 13.63 14.88 -1.87
CA ILE A 25 15.08 14.78 -1.71
C ILE A 25 15.55 15.37 -0.38
N VAL A 26 14.93 16.46 0.08
CA VAL A 26 15.18 17.01 1.43
C VAL A 26 14.93 15.96 2.50
N VAL A 27 13.81 15.25 2.45
CA VAL A 27 13.49 14.20 3.43
C VAL A 27 14.44 13.00 3.29
N GLN A 28 14.77 12.58 2.07
CA GLN A 28 15.66 11.44 1.84
C GLN A 28 17.11 11.67 2.32
N ASN A 29 17.60 12.91 2.21
CA ASN A 29 18.97 13.23 2.57
C ASN A 29 19.14 13.61 4.05
N ASP A 30 18.04 13.78 4.78
CA ASP A 30 18.07 14.06 6.21
C ASP A 30 18.18 12.73 7.00
N PRO A 31 19.29 12.48 7.72
CA PRO A 31 19.49 11.23 8.44
C PRO A 31 18.55 11.05 9.64
N ASP A 32 17.90 12.13 10.11
CA ASP A 32 16.96 12.09 11.23
C ASP A 32 15.52 11.84 10.78
N LEU A 33 15.26 11.81 9.46
CA LEU A 33 13.95 11.59 8.88
C LEU A 33 13.84 10.21 8.21
N THR A 34 12.61 9.71 8.12
CA THR A 34 12.29 8.48 7.41
C THR A 34 11.47 8.77 6.17
N THR A 35 11.85 8.18 5.05
CA THR A 35 11.10 8.28 3.80
C THR A 35 10.04 7.19 3.68
N LEU A 36 8.79 7.56 3.93
CA LEU A 36 7.62 6.73 3.62
C LEU A 36 6.91 7.30 2.39
N ILE A 37 7.06 6.65 1.25
CA ILE A 37 6.28 6.97 0.05
C ILE A 37 4.95 6.22 0.07
N HIS A 38 3.88 6.84 -0.40
CA HIS A 38 2.58 6.24 -0.62
C HIS A 38 2.38 6.10 -2.12
N LEU A 39 1.93 4.92 -2.56
CA LEU A 39 1.52 4.64 -3.93
C LEU A 39 0.06 4.20 -3.88
N ASP A 40 -0.79 4.98 -4.51
CA ASP A 40 -2.23 4.70 -4.58
C ASP A 40 -2.75 4.88 -5.99
N CYS A 41 -3.83 4.20 -6.31
CA CYS A 41 -4.51 4.32 -7.57
C CYS A 41 -6.02 4.49 -7.37
N THR A 42 -6.56 5.63 -7.78
CA THR A 42 -8.01 5.86 -7.80
C THR A 42 -8.62 5.82 -9.18
N HIS A 43 -9.93 5.53 -9.18
CA HIS A 43 -10.77 5.43 -10.36
C HIS A 43 -11.83 6.52 -10.33
N GLY A 44 -12.30 6.94 -11.51
CA GLY A 44 -13.49 7.79 -11.61
C GLY A 44 -13.25 9.30 -11.52
N VAL A 45 -11.99 9.75 -11.46
CA VAL A 45 -11.64 11.19 -11.46
C VAL A 45 -11.89 11.85 -12.83
N VAL A 46 -11.87 11.07 -13.92
CA VAL A 46 -12.11 11.55 -15.29
C VAL A 46 -13.33 10.87 -15.93
N LYS A 47 -13.99 11.54 -16.89
CA LYS A 47 -15.18 10.99 -17.59
C LYS A 47 -14.91 9.62 -18.23
N GLN A 48 -13.69 9.40 -18.69
CA GLN A 48 -13.23 8.15 -19.31
C GLN A 48 -12.81 7.08 -18.29
N LYS A 49 -12.84 7.39 -16.99
CA LYS A 49 -12.51 6.51 -15.86
C LYS A 49 -11.11 5.88 -15.92
N TYR A 50 -10.15 6.55 -16.55
CA TYR A 50 -8.76 6.09 -16.52
C TYR A 50 -8.19 6.12 -15.09
N PRO A 51 -7.37 5.13 -14.72
CA PRO A 51 -6.70 5.12 -13.43
C PRO A 51 -5.74 6.30 -13.29
N VAL A 52 -5.86 6.99 -12.16
CA VAL A 52 -4.92 8.02 -11.74
C VAL A 52 -4.12 7.48 -10.58
N PHE A 53 -2.80 7.48 -10.72
CA PHE A 53 -1.89 7.12 -9.64
C PHE A 53 -1.34 8.38 -9.01
N VAL A 54 -1.20 8.36 -7.70
CA VAL A 54 -0.51 9.42 -6.96
C VAL A 54 0.61 8.77 -6.18
N VAL A 55 1.80 9.35 -6.29
CA VAL A 55 2.92 9.03 -5.40
C VAL A 55 3.26 10.27 -4.61
N GLY A 56 3.35 10.13 -3.30
CA GLY A 56 3.76 11.21 -2.41
C GLY A 56 4.43 10.69 -1.16
N ILE A 57 4.96 11.59 -0.34
CA ILE A 57 5.48 11.28 0.99
C ILE A 57 4.47 11.73 2.04
N SER A 58 4.50 11.08 3.20
CA SER A 58 3.88 11.63 4.41
C SER A 58 4.94 12.04 5.43
N ASP A 59 4.59 12.96 6.33
CA ASP A 59 5.37 13.26 7.52
C ASP A 59 4.78 12.63 8.79
N CYS A 60 5.46 12.81 9.92
CA CYS A 60 5.02 12.32 11.23
C CYS A 60 3.85 13.11 11.84
N ALA A 61 3.44 14.22 11.22
CA ALA A 61 2.24 14.96 11.57
C ALA A 61 1.01 14.49 10.77
N GLY A 62 1.18 13.47 9.92
CA GLY A 62 0.12 12.95 9.05
C GLY A 62 -0.13 13.80 7.81
N GLY A 63 0.72 14.78 7.53
CA GLY A 63 0.66 15.58 6.31
C GLY A 63 1.01 14.72 5.10
N PHE A 64 0.26 14.88 4.00
CA PHE A 64 0.57 14.27 2.71
C PHE A 64 1.15 15.31 1.77
N LEU A 65 2.21 14.93 1.07
CA LEU A 65 2.77 15.74 0.01
C LEU A 65 2.96 14.91 -1.27
N PRO A 66 2.23 15.23 -2.35
CA PRO A 66 2.40 14.57 -3.63
C PRO A 66 3.77 14.90 -4.24
N ILE A 67 4.39 13.92 -4.87
CA ILE A 67 5.65 14.04 -5.61
C ILE A 67 5.38 13.97 -7.10
N VAL A 68 4.44 13.12 -7.52
CA VAL A 68 4.12 12.90 -8.93
C VAL A 68 2.70 12.33 -9.08
N TYR A 69 2.04 12.77 -10.14
CA TYR A 69 0.76 12.24 -10.59
C TYR A 69 0.95 11.46 -11.88
N TYR A 70 0.21 10.38 -12.03
CA TYR A 70 0.18 9.63 -13.28
C TYR A 70 -1.24 9.46 -13.76
N CYS A 71 -1.41 9.50 -15.07
CA CYS A 71 -2.59 9.02 -15.76
C CYS A 71 -2.14 7.88 -16.68
N ALA A 72 -2.71 6.70 -16.48
CA ALA A 72 -2.45 5.55 -17.34
C ALA A 72 -3.78 5.03 -17.90
N SER A 73 -3.75 4.42 -19.08
CA SER A 73 -4.95 3.80 -19.63
C SER A 73 -5.27 2.43 -19.00
N GLN A 74 -4.31 1.85 -18.28
CA GLN A 74 -4.35 0.50 -17.71
C GLN A 74 -3.72 0.48 -16.30
N ARG A 75 -4.11 -0.50 -15.47
CA ARG A 75 -3.59 -0.70 -14.08
C ARG A 75 -2.87 -2.06 -13.94
N ARG A 76 -2.09 -2.47 -14.94
CA ARG A 76 -1.32 -3.73 -14.85
C ARG A 76 -0.02 -3.50 -14.10
N GLY A 77 0.60 -4.59 -13.63
CA GLY A 77 1.91 -4.52 -12.98
C GLY A 77 2.96 -3.75 -13.80
N VAL A 78 2.97 -3.93 -15.13
CA VAL A 78 3.87 -3.20 -16.04
C VAL A 78 3.62 -1.68 -16.06
N ASP A 79 2.38 -1.24 -15.83
CA ASP A 79 2.02 0.17 -15.80
C ASP A 79 2.49 0.81 -14.48
N ILE A 80 2.38 0.07 -13.37
CA ILE A 80 2.86 0.49 -12.06
C ILE A 80 4.40 0.52 -12.02
N SER A 81 5.06 -0.53 -12.53
CA SER A 81 6.52 -0.56 -12.68
C SER A 81 7.02 0.61 -13.51
N TRP A 82 6.32 0.95 -14.59
CA TRP A 82 6.66 2.12 -15.40
C TRP A 82 6.56 3.42 -14.61
N CYS A 83 5.53 3.59 -13.76
CA CYS A 83 5.38 4.79 -12.93
C CYS A 83 6.58 4.97 -11.99
N LEU A 84 6.96 3.90 -11.26
CA LEU A 84 8.11 3.92 -10.35
C LEU A 84 9.43 4.12 -11.11
N ALA A 85 9.64 3.43 -12.23
CA ALA A 85 10.82 3.59 -13.08
C ALA A 85 10.93 5.01 -13.66
N PHE A 86 9.81 5.61 -14.06
CA PHE A 86 9.75 6.99 -14.51
C PHE A 86 10.23 7.95 -13.42
N LEU A 87 9.69 7.83 -12.19
CA LEU A 87 10.08 8.72 -11.09
C LEU A 87 11.57 8.62 -10.78
N LYS A 88 12.08 7.38 -10.64
CA LYS A 88 13.52 7.14 -10.43
C LYS A 88 14.37 7.81 -11.51
N ARG A 89 13.98 7.64 -12.77
CA ARG A 89 14.71 8.21 -13.92
C ARG A 89 14.70 9.72 -13.92
N VAL A 90 13.54 10.35 -13.69
CA VAL A 90 13.42 11.82 -13.72
C VAL A 90 14.13 12.45 -12.53
N VAL A 91 13.99 11.89 -11.32
CA VAL A 91 14.74 12.35 -10.14
C VAL A 91 16.25 12.27 -10.40
N PHE A 92 16.72 11.17 -11.00
CA PHE A 92 18.13 11.02 -11.32
C PHE A 92 18.57 11.98 -12.44
N SER A 93 17.80 12.17 -13.51
CA SER A 93 18.19 13.04 -14.62
C SER A 93 18.24 14.51 -14.20
N GLU A 94 17.24 14.97 -13.46
CA GLU A 94 17.08 16.40 -13.13
C GLU A 94 17.85 16.81 -11.87
N ILE A 95 17.95 15.92 -10.86
CA ILE A 95 18.52 16.26 -9.54
C ILE A 95 19.82 15.50 -9.26
N GLN A 96 20.18 14.49 -10.06
CA GLN A 96 21.39 13.67 -9.88
C GLN A 96 21.46 12.95 -8.52
N VAL A 97 20.30 12.65 -7.93
CA VAL A 97 20.18 11.85 -6.70
C VAL A 97 19.49 10.53 -7.00
N ARG A 98 19.96 9.46 -6.38
CA ARG A 98 19.30 8.15 -6.45
C ARG A 98 18.01 8.20 -5.64
N PHE A 99 16.87 7.95 -6.28
CA PHE A 99 15.60 7.75 -5.59
C PHE A 99 15.62 6.41 -4.84
N LYS A 100 15.59 6.47 -3.52
CA LYS A 100 15.70 5.35 -2.59
C LYS A 100 14.88 5.66 -1.31
N PRO A 101 13.59 5.35 -1.30
CA PRO A 101 12.78 5.47 -0.09
C PRO A 101 13.06 4.31 0.87
N ASP A 102 12.89 4.53 2.17
CA ASP A 102 13.02 3.52 3.21
C ASP A 102 11.82 2.57 3.20
N PHE A 103 10.63 3.15 3.02
CA PHE A 103 9.35 2.44 3.01
C PHE A 103 8.47 2.87 1.83
N VAL A 104 7.68 1.92 1.34
CA VAL A 104 6.56 2.18 0.42
C VAL A 104 5.29 1.59 0.98
N MET A 105 4.28 2.43 1.20
CA MET A 105 2.93 2.01 1.51
C MET A 105 2.10 1.95 0.23
N MET A 106 1.51 0.80 -0.02
CA MET A 106 0.75 0.53 -1.22
C MET A 106 -0.62 -0.05 -0.87
N ASP A 107 -1.52 -0.09 -1.84
CA ASP A 107 -2.77 -0.84 -1.73
C ASP A 107 -2.44 -2.29 -1.43
N ALA A 108 -3.33 -3.05 -0.82
CA ALA A 108 -3.09 -4.46 -0.58
C ALA A 108 -3.28 -5.32 -1.87
N ASP A 109 -2.58 -4.96 -2.96
CA ASP A 109 -2.74 -5.47 -4.32
C ASP A 109 -1.49 -6.19 -4.86
N LYS A 110 -1.68 -7.33 -5.51
CA LYS A 110 -0.56 -8.14 -6.02
C LYS A 110 0.26 -7.44 -7.10
N ALA A 111 -0.36 -6.67 -7.99
CA ALA A 111 0.35 -6.01 -9.07
C ALA A 111 1.24 -4.88 -8.54
N GLN A 112 0.73 -4.09 -7.60
CA GLN A 112 1.52 -3.09 -6.89
C GLN A 112 2.69 -3.71 -6.11
N TYR A 113 2.48 -4.84 -5.41
CA TYR A 113 3.54 -5.46 -4.62
C TYR A 113 4.70 -5.88 -5.52
N ASN A 114 4.38 -6.60 -6.60
CA ASN A 114 5.39 -7.07 -7.53
C ASN A 114 6.15 -5.91 -8.18
N ALA A 115 5.46 -4.81 -8.52
CA ALA A 115 6.09 -3.63 -9.08
C ALA A 115 7.00 -2.92 -8.06
N CYS A 116 6.53 -2.70 -6.83
CA CYS A 116 7.33 -2.11 -5.75
C CYS A 116 8.56 -2.96 -5.44
N ALA A 117 8.40 -4.28 -5.25
CA ALA A 117 9.51 -5.17 -4.94
C ALA A 117 10.55 -5.25 -6.07
N ALA A 118 10.12 -5.17 -7.33
CA ALA A 118 11.03 -5.18 -8.47
C ALA A 118 11.74 -3.83 -8.67
N GLU A 119 11.01 -2.72 -8.57
CA GLU A 119 11.54 -1.39 -8.86
C GLU A 119 12.27 -0.75 -7.66
N LEU A 120 11.94 -1.16 -6.44
CA LEU A 120 12.47 -0.62 -5.17
C LEU A 120 12.98 -1.76 -4.27
N PRO A 121 14.00 -2.53 -4.68
CA PRO A 121 14.42 -3.75 -3.98
C PRO A 121 15.04 -3.49 -2.59
N GLU A 122 15.47 -2.26 -2.31
CA GLU A 122 16.03 -1.85 -1.01
C GLU A 122 14.96 -1.25 -0.08
N THR A 123 13.73 -1.09 -0.55
CA THR A 123 12.63 -0.44 0.19
C THR A 123 11.75 -1.48 0.87
N THR A 124 11.33 -1.20 2.10
CA THR A 124 10.35 -2.03 2.81
C THR A 124 8.94 -1.77 2.27
N VAL A 125 8.34 -2.80 1.67
CA VAL A 125 6.94 -2.74 1.21
C VAL A 125 5.99 -2.98 2.38
N LEU A 126 5.07 -2.05 2.59
CA LEU A 126 4.01 -2.07 3.60
C LEU A 126 2.64 -2.17 2.92
N MET A 127 1.75 -2.94 3.52
CA MET A 127 0.35 -3.05 3.09
C MET A 127 -0.47 -1.99 3.81
N CYS A 128 -1.20 -1.17 3.07
CA CYS A 128 -2.13 -0.23 3.65
C CYS A 128 -3.20 -0.96 4.47
N TRP A 129 -3.29 -0.66 5.77
CA TRP A 129 -4.26 -1.29 6.67
C TRP A 129 -5.70 -1.12 6.21
N PHE A 130 -6.06 0.05 5.68
CA PHE A 130 -7.39 0.31 5.13
C PHE A 130 -7.73 -0.68 4.00
N HIS A 131 -6.83 -0.82 3.02
CA HIS A 131 -7.02 -1.76 1.92
C HIS A 131 -7.02 -3.22 2.37
N VAL A 132 -6.25 -3.60 3.40
CA VAL A 132 -6.35 -4.93 4.01
C VAL A 132 -7.75 -5.14 4.61
N THR A 133 -8.25 -4.20 5.39
CA THR A 133 -9.60 -4.31 5.97
C THR A 133 -10.70 -4.33 4.91
N GLN A 134 -10.59 -3.55 3.84
CA GLN A 134 -11.53 -3.59 2.71
C GLN A 134 -11.55 -4.97 2.05
N ASN A 135 -10.39 -5.57 1.80
CA ASN A 135 -10.30 -6.92 1.24
C ASN A 135 -10.93 -7.96 2.18
N VAL A 136 -10.72 -7.84 3.48
CA VAL A 136 -11.35 -8.74 4.45
C VAL A 136 -12.86 -8.50 4.56
N HIS A 137 -13.33 -7.26 4.47
CA HIS A 137 -14.77 -6.95 4.43
C HIS A 137 -15.44 -7.61 3.24
N LYS A 138 -14.84 -7.46 2.05
CA LYS A 138 -15.31 -8.11 0.83
C LYS A 138 -15.34 -9.63 0.98
N TYR A 139 -14.27 -10.23 1.52
CA TYR A 139 -14.23 -11.66 1.80
C TYR A 139 -15.37 -12.08 2.76
N ALA A 140 -15.61 -11.31 3.82
CA ALA A 140 -16.66 -11.60 4.79
C ALA A 140 -18.07 -11.53 4.17
N ASP A 141 -18.29 -10.57 3.27
CA ASP A 141 -19.56 -10.42 2.53
C ASP A 141 -19.76 -11.58 1.55
N GLU A 142 -18.75 -11.91 0.74
CA GLU A 142 -18.80 -12.98 -0.26
C GLU A 142 -18.99 -14.37 0.35
N ASN A 143 -18.49 -14.59 1.57
CA ASN A 143 -18.64 -15.85 2.30
C ASN A 143 -19.82 -15.83 3.29
N GLY A 144 -20.63 -14.77 3.30
CA GLY A 144 -21.85 -14.70 4.10
C GLY A 144 -21.61 -14.87 5.61
N LEU A 145 -20.52 -14.31 6.14
CA LEU A 145 -20.21 -14.40 7.57
C LEU A 145 -21.34 -13.78 8.40
N ASP A 146 -21.80 -14.53 9.40
CA ASP A 146 -22.91 -14.11 10.25
C ASP A 146 -22.56 -12.93 11.18
N GLY A 147 -23.57 -12.45 11.89
CA GLY A 147 -23.46 -11.32 12.82
C GLY A 147 -22.58 -11.57 14.06
N VAL A 148 -22.06 -12.78 14.27
CA VAL A 148 -21.17 -13.14 15.38
C VAL A 148 -19.74 -13.33 14.87
N SER A 149 -19.56 -14.09 13.79
CA SER A 149 -18.26 -14.39 13.19
C SER A 149 -17.63 -13.17 12.54
N ARG A 150 -18.41 -12.28 11.92
CA ARG A 150 -17.86 -11.04 11.32
C ARG A 150 -17.26 -10.10 12.38
N PRO A 151 -17.96 -9.70 13.47
CA PRO A 151 -17.34 -8.87 14.50
C PRO A 151 -16.11 -9.53 15.14
N LEU A 152 -16.15 -10.85 15.36
CA LEU A 152 -15.03 -11.59 15.93
C LEU A 152 -13.79 -11.56 15.02
N LEU A 153 -13.98 -11.77 13.71
CA LEU A 153 -12.94 -11.68 12.70
C LEU A 153 -12.24 -10.31 12.76
N PHE A 154 -13.03 -9.23 12.72
CA PHE A 154 -12.46 -7.88 12.76
C PHE A 154 -11.82 -7.55 14.10
N ARG A 155 -12.41 -7.94 15.23
CA ARG A 155 -11.78 -7.77 16.54
C ARG A 155 -10.39 -8.39 16.58
N ASN A 156 -10.27 -9.66 16.17
CA ASN A 156 -8.99 -10.36 16.14
C ASN A 156 -8.00 -9.69 15.17
N LEU A 157 -8.47 -9.17 14.03
CA LEU A 157 -7.63 -8.43 13.08
C LEU A 157 -7.13 -7.10 13.66
N TYR A 158 -7.96 -6.34 14.36
CA TYR A 158 -7.54 -5.12 15.06
C TYR A 158 -6.54 -5.41 16.19
N ASP A 159 -6.76 -6.50 16.95
CA ASP A 159 -5.84 -6.93 18.01
C ASP A 159 -4.44 -7.27 17.48
N LEU A 160 -4.37 -7.80 16.26
CA LEU A 160 -3.14 -8.10 15.54
C LEU A 160 -2.51 -6.84 14.92
N HIS A 161 -3.31 -5.94 14.34
CA HIS A 161 -2.82 -4.69 13.74
C HIS A 161 -2.13 -3.82 14.78
N PHE A 162 -2.74 -3.69 15.96
CA PHE A 162 -2.25 -2.89 17.09
C PHE A 162 -1.39 -3.70 18.07
N ALA A 163 -0.80 -4.82 17.62
CA ALA A 163 0.27 -5.44 18.40
C ALA A 163 1.43 -4.44 18.57
N PRO A 164 2.00 -4.30 19.78
CA PRO A 164 3.06 -3.32 20.03
C PRO A 164 4.38 -3.67 19.33
N ASP A 165 4.64 -4.96 19.12
CA ASP A 165 5.88 -5.49 18.56
C ASP A 165 5.63 -6.86 17.90
N GLU A 166 6.69 -7.37 17.26
CA GLU A 166 6.67 -8.65 16.55
C GLU A 166 6.40 -9.83 17.49
N ASP A 167 6.99 -9.87 18.69
CA ASP A 167 6.78 -10.96 19.64
C ASP A 167 5.32 -11.06 20.09
N SER A 168 4.73 -9.91 20.45
CA SER A 168 3.32 -9.80 20.81
C SER A 168 2.41 -10.17 19.64
N TYR A 169 2.74 -9.75 18.42
CA TYR A 169 2.02 -10.16 17.22
C TYR A 169 2.08 -11.67 17.02
N MET A 170 3.25 -12.28 17.14
CA MET A 170 3.44 -13.72 16.93
C MET A 170 2.64 -14.55 17.93
N GLN A 171 2.63 -14.15 19.21
CA GLN A 171 1.81 -14.78 20.25
C GLN A 171 0.31 -14.66 19.97
N LYS A 172 -0.17 -13.43 19.68
CA LYS A 172 -1.57 -13.18 19.33
C LYS A 172 -1.99 -13.92 18.07
N ARG A 173 -1.14 -13.95 17.04
CA ARG A 173 -1.38 -14.64 15.76
C ARG A 173 -1.54 -16.14 15.99
N ALA A 174 -0.66 -16.75 16.78
CA ALA A 174 -0.76 -18.17 17.11
C ALA A 174 -2.08 -18.49 17.82
N PHE A 175 -2.48 -17.65 18.78
CA PHE A 175 -3.77 -17.78 19.47
C PHE A 175 -4.95 -17.63 18.52
N VAL A 176 -4.96 -16.61 17.64
CA VAL A 176 -6.04 -16.37 16.67
C VAL A 176 -6.16 -17.53 15.69
N ILE A 177 -5.06 -18.02 15.13
CA ILE A 177 -5.07 -19.17 14.21
C ILE A 177 -5.60 -20.42 14.91
N ALA A 178 -5.15 -20.70 16.13
CA ALA A 178 -5.65 -21.83 16.92
C ALA A 178 -7.15 -21.69 17.22
N SER A 179 -7.60 -20.48 17.56
CA SER A 179 -9.00 -20.18 17.84
C SER A 179 -9.91 -20.31 16.62
N TRP A 180 -9.42 -19.96 15.42
CA TRP A 180 -10.19 -20.06 14.18
C TRP A 180 -10.23 -21.50 13.63
N ASN A 181 -9.15 -22.27 13.84
CA ASN A 181 -9.11 -23.69 13.49
C ASN A 181 -9.84 -24.58 14.50
N GLY A 182 -9.93 -24.14 15.76
CA GLY A 182 -10.66 -24.81 16.82
C GLY A 182 -12.18 -24.64 16.68
N ALA A 183 -12.94 -25.68 17.03
CA ALA A 183 -14.41 -25.73 16.92
C ALA A 183 -15.15 -24.67 17.77
N SER A 184 -14.46 -23.83 18.55
CA SER A 184 -15.05 -22.95 19.56
C SER A 184 -15.55 -21.60 19.03
N LEU A 185 -15.11 -21.12 17.86
CA LEU A 185 -15.37 -19.73 17.44
C LEU A 185 -15.49 -19.55 15.91
N CYS A 186 -15.92 -20.61 15.21
CA CYS A 186 -15.80 -20.83 13.77
C CYS A 186 -16.09 -19.58 12.90
N VAL A 187 -15.02 -18.89 12.48
CA VAL A 187 -15.03 -18.08 11.26
C VAL A 187 -14.91 -19.09 10.11
N PRO A 188 -15.99 -19.37 9.36
CA PRO A 188 -15.96 -20.42 8.35
C PRO A 188 -14.92 -20.10 7.28
N ASP A 189 -14.12 -21.10 6.90
CA ASP A 189 -13.10 -21.05 5.85
C ASP A 189 -12.05 -19.91 5.95
N SER A 190 -11.65 -19.54 7.17
CA SER A 190 -10.62 -18.52 7.44
C SER A 190 -9.23 -18.78 6.82
N ASN A 191 -9.03 -19.95 6.19
CA ASN A 191 -7.80 -20.34 5.50
C ASN A 191 -7.32 -19.29 4.50
N HIS A 192 -8.23 -18.65 3.77
CA HIS A 192 -7.85 -17.60 2.82
C HIS A 192 -7.20 -16.41 3.55
N ILE A 193 -7.83 -15.93 4.62
CA ILE A 193 -7.33 -14.80 5.42
C ILE A 193 -5.98 -15.16 6.05
N ILE A 194 -5.88 -16.35 6.66
CA ILE A 194 -4.65 -16.81 7.29
C ILE A 194 -3.52 -16.89 6.26
N LYS A 195 -3.75 -17.57 5.13
CA LYS A 195 -2.71 -17.77 4.10
C LYS A 195 -2.26 -16.44 3.50
N THR A 196 -3.20 -15.57 3.14
CA THR A 196 -2.88 -14.30 2.47
C THR A 196 -2.32 -13.28 3.45
N TRP A 197 -3.03 -12.98 4.54
CA TRP A 197 -2.70 -11.83 5.38
C TRP A 197 -1.77 -12.15 6.53
N PHE A 198 -1.71 -13.40 7.01
CA PHE A 198 -0.93 -13.73 8.21
C PHE A 198 0.38 -14.44 7.89
N LEU A 199 0.40 -15.25 6.82
CA LEU A 199 1.49 -16.16 6.50
C LEU A 199 2.23 -15.81 5.20
N ASP A 200 1.59 -15.17 4.22
CA ASP A 200 2.27 -14.76 2.99
C ASP A 200 3.21 -13.59 3.29
N PRO A 201 4.54 -13.77 3.18
CA PRO A 201 5.51 -12.71 3.50
C PRO A 201 5.36 -11.47 2.61
N ARG A 202 4.65 -11.59 1.48
CA ARG A 202 4.38 -10.46 0.58
C ARG A 202 3.30 -9.53 1.10
N PHE A 203 2.31 -10.08 1.81
CA PHE A 203 1.10 -9.34 2.21
C PHE A 203 0.94 -9.26 3.73
N SER A 204 1.88 -9.78 4.51
CA SER A 204 1.77 -9.85 5.97
C SER A 204 2.17 -8.59 6.72
N LYS A 205 2.84 -7.61 6.08
CA LYS A 205 3.31 -6.37 6.71
C LYS A 205 2.24 -5.27 6.73
N TRP A 206 1.22 -5.43 7.56
CA TRP A 206 0.14 -4.44 7.76
C TRP A 206 -0.03 -4.02 9.23
N GLN A 207 0.79 -4.54 10.15
CA GLN A 207 0.74 -4.19 11.55
C GLN A 207 1.37 -2.81 11.78
N ALA A 208 0.82 -2.05 12.73
CA ALA A 208 1.24 -0.69 13.00
C ALA A 208 2.74 -0.59 13.37
N TYR A 209 3.29 -1.59 14.07
CA TYR A 209 4.70 -1.62 14.47
C TYR A 209 5.70 -1.73 13.29
N HIS A 210 5.25 -2.12 12.09
CA HIS A 210 6.10 -2.09 10.89
C HIS A 210 6.21 -0.69 10.26
N THR A 211 5.27 0.19 10.57
CA THR A 211 5.26 1.57 10.08
C THR A 211 6.19 2.42 10.94
N PRO A 212 6.99 3.33 10.37
CA PRO A 212 7.84 4.25 11.15
C PRO A 212 7.04 5.00 12.22
N THR A 213 7.67 5.23 13.37
CA THR A 213 6.99 5.89 14.51
C THR A 213 6.48 7.28 14.12
N GLY A 214 5.21 7.55 14.40
CA GLY A 214 4.54 8.80 14.04
C GLY A 214 3.94 8.84 12.64
N TYR A 215 4.18 7.84 11.79
CA TYR A 215 3.61 7.79 10.44
C TYR A 215 2.31 6.98 10.43
N ALA A 216 1.41 7.32 9.51
CA ALA A 216 0.15 6.60 9.34
C ALA A 216 0.40 5.18 8.78
N ALA A 217 -0.23 4.17 9.37
CA ALA A 217 -0.21 2.79 8.87
C ALA A 217 -1.22 2.55 7.71
N THR A 218 -1.72 3.64 7.14
CA THR A 218 -2.68 3.67 6.04
C THR A 218 -2.24 4.73 5.02
N ASN A 219 -2.66 4.56 3.78
CA ASN A 219 -2.61 5.61 2.75
C ASN A 219 -3.58 6.76 3.05
N ASN A 220 -4.13 6.90 4.28
CA ASN A 220 -5.11 7.91 4.67
C ASN A 220 -4.72 9.36 4.34
N PRO A 221 -3.43 9.77 4.44
CA PRO A 221 -3.03 11.11 3.99
C PRO A 221 -3.29 11.32 2.49
N LEU A 222 -3.19 10.26 1.69
CA LEU A 222 -3.52 10.27 0.27
C LEU A 222 -5.03 10.06 0.04
N GLU A 223 -5.72 9.20 0.78
CA GLU A 223 -7.19 9.03 0.64
C GLU A 223 -7.92 10.35 0.93
N THR A 224 -7.52 11.10 1.97
CA THR A 224 -8.04 12.45 2.25
C THR A 224 -7.70 13.47 1.17
N TYR A 225 -6.63 13.26 0.40
CA TYR A 225 -6.29 14.08 -0.76
C TYR A 225 -7.23 13.84 -1.96
N HIS A 226 -7.92 12.69 -2.00
CA HIS A 226 -8.78 12.30 -3.11
C HIS A 226 -10.25 12.74 -2.92
N TYR A 227 -10.58 13.33 -1.76
CA TYR A 227 -11.89 13.94 -1.45
C TYR A 227 -11.80 15.47 -1.36
#